data_AF-C0W7A5-F1
#
_entry.id   AF-C0W7A5-F1
#
_cell.length_a   1.000
_cell.length_b   1.000
_cell.length_c   1.000
_cell.angle_alpha   90.00
_cell.angle_beta   90.00
_cell.angle_gamma   90.00
#
_symmetry.space_group_name_H-M   'P 1'
#
loop_
_entity.id
_entity.type
_entity.pdbx_description
1 polymer ?
#
loop_
_entity_poly.entity_id
_entity_poly.type
_entity_poly.pdbx_seq_one_letter_code
_entity_poly.pdbx_strand_id
1 'polypeptide(L)'
;MSQQGPITRGGLRQSWERYLRLQRGRSEHTVRAYIGDLDDLLTFLGVGPGEDEGVGPALSSLDLADLRAWLADLSASGHARATLARRGSALRSFSTWAWRQGLLASDVAARLRTPRADNRLPTVLSQEQATALLDAAAQGVQEAQTARP
;
A
#
# COMPACT_ATOMS: atom_id res chain seq x y z
N MET A 1 -18.79 18.66 12.75
CA MET A 1 -17.80 17.63 13.14
C MET A 1 -18.50 16.29 13.04
N SER A 2 -18.45 15.65 11.87
CA SER A 2 -19.22 14.44 11.60
C SER A 2 -18.65 13.27 12.40
N GLN A 3 -19.46 12.77 13.34
CA GLN A 3 -19.19 11.60 14.17
C GLN A 3 -19.25 10.34 13.29
N GLN A 4 -18.13 10.00 12.63
CA GLN A 4 -17.94 8.66 12.08
C GLN A 4 -17.44 7.80 13.24
N GLY A 5 -18.24 6.80 13.63
CA GLY A 5 -17.85 5.81 14.64
C GLY A 5 -16.53 5.13 14.28
N PRO A 6 -15.88 4.44 15.23
CA PRO A 6 -14.59 3.81 15.00
C PRO A 6 -14.70 2.85 13.81
N ILE A 7 -13.88 3.11 12.80
CA ILE A 7 -13.77 2.23 11.64
C ILE A 7 -12.99 1.01 12.11
N THR A 8 -13.63 -0.15 12.02
CA THR A 8 -13.03 -1.41 12.42
C THR A 8 -12.38 -2.12 11.23
N ARG A 9 -11.47 -3.04 11.51
CA ARG A 9 -10.80 -3.88 10.50
C ARG A 9 -11.80 -4.61 9.61
N GLY A 10 -12.81 -5.25 10.21
CA GLY A 10 -13.88 -5.96 9.48
C GLY A 10 -14.72 -5.02 8.63
N GLY A 11 -15.10 -3.86 9.17
CA GLY A 11 -15.87 -2.85 8.44
C GLY A 11 -15.11 -2.26 7.24
N LEU A 12 -13.82 -1.98 7.42
CA LEU A 12 -12.94 -1.53 6.34
C LEU A 12 -12.82 -2.61 5.25
N ARG A 13 -12.55 -3.86 5.65
CA ARG A 13 -12.41 -5.00 4.74
C ARG A 13 -13.66 -5.20 3.89
N GLN A 14 -14.84 -5.22 4.50
CA GLN A 14 -16.10 -5.42 3.79
C GLN A 14 -16.38 -4.28 2.79
N SER A 15 -16.13 -3.03 3.21
CA SER A 15 -16.31 -1.85 2.35
C SER A 15 -15.35 -1.89 1.15
N TRP A 16 -14.10 -2.31 1.38
CA TRP A 16 -13.09 -2.44 0.35
C TRP A 16 -13.40 -3.58 -0.63
N GLU A 17 -13.81 -4.74 -0.12
CA GLU A 17 -14.20 -5.90 -0.94
C GLU A 17 -15.37 -5.56 -1.86
N ARG A 18 -16.38 -4.86 -1.33
CA ARG A 18 -17.53 -4.38 -2.11
C ARG A 18 -17.07 -3.48 -3.25
N TYR A 19 -16.18 -2.53 -2.98
CA TYR A 19 -15.62 -1.68 -4.03
C TYR A 19 -14.86 -2.48 -5.09
N LEU A 20 -14.00 -3.42 -4.68
CA LEU A 20 -13.21 -4.22 -5.61
C LEU A 20 -14.09 -5.06 -6.53
N ARG A 21 -15.17 -5.66 -6.02
CA ARG A 21 -16.13 -6.44 -6.82
C ARG A 21 -16.90 -5.60 -7.84
N LEU A 22 -17.12 -4.32 -7.56
CA LEU A 22 -17.78 -3.41 -8.50
C LEU A 22 -16.86 -2.97 -9.65
N GLN A 23 -15.54 -3.17 -9.53
CA GLN A 23 -14.61 -2.86 -10.61
C GLN A 23 -14.66 -3.95 -11.68
N ARG A 24 -15.06 -3.57 -12.91
CA ARG A 24 -15.10 -4.47 -14.06
C ARG A 24 -13.74 -5.15 -14.27
N GLY A 25 -13.75 -6.45 -14.51
CA GLY A 25 -12.57 -7.23 -14.89
C GLY A 25 -11.71 -7.75 -13.73
N ARG A 26 -12.12 -7.57 -12.46
CA ARG A 26 -11.43 -8.22 -11.34
C ARG A 26 -11.95 -9.64 -11.11
N SER A 27 -11.03 -10.60 -11.11
CA SER A 27 -11.35 -11.97 -10.69
C SER A 27 -11.53 -12.05 -9.17
N GLU A 28 -12.33 -13.02 -8.71
CA GLU A 28 -12.46 -13.34 -7.28
C GLU A 28 -11.09 -13.65 -6.64
N HIS A 29 -10.17 -14.25 -7.39
CA HIS A 29 -8.80 -14.49 -6.91
C HIS A 29 -8.04 -13.19 -6.66
N THR A 30 -8.16 -12.21 -7.56
CA THR A 30 -7.55 -10.87 -7.40
C THR A 30 -8.15 -10.13 -6.22
N VAL A 31 -9.48 -10.21 -6.03
CA VAL A 31 -10.16 -9.60 -4.88
C VAL A 31 -9.61 -10.18 -3.58
N ARG A 32 -9.60 -11.51 -3.43
CA ARG A 32 -9.06 -12.17 -2.23
C ARG A 32 -7.61 -11.80 -1.96
N ALA A 33 -6.77 -11.77 -3.00
CA ALA A 33 -5.37 -11.38 -2.87
C ALA A 33 -5.23 -9.95 -2.35
N TYR A 34 -6.03 -9.00 -2.84
CA TYR A 34 -5.97 -7.60 -2.43
C TYR A 34 -6.50 -7.39 -1.01
N ILE A 35 -7.50 -8.17 -0.60
CA ILE A 35 -7.98 -8.18 0.78
C ILE A 35 -6.90 -8.69 1.72
N GLY A 36 -6.25 -9.81 1.39
CA GLY A 36 -5.12 -10.32 2.17
C GLY A 36 -3.95 -9.32 2.24
N ASP A 37 -3.65 -8.65 1.12
CA ASP A 37 -2.60 -7.62 1.09
C ASP A 37 -2.93 -6.42 2.00
N LEU A 38 -4.21 -6.03 2.11
CA LEU A 38 -4.66 -5.01 3.07
C LEU A 38 -4.54 -5.49 4.51
N ASP A 39 -4.97 -6.72 4.79
CA ASP A 39 -4.87 -7.32 6.11
C ASP A 39 -3.43 -7.37 6.62
N ASP A 40 -2.50 -7.77 5.75
CA ASP A 40 -1.06 -7.82 6.06
C ASP A 40 -0.49 -6.42 6.32
N LEU A 41 -0.91 -5.41 5.55
CA LEU A 41 -0.51 -4.02 5.77
C LEU A 41 -0.99 -3.53 7.14
N LEU A 42 -2.26 -3.76 7.49
CA LEU A 42 -2.80 -3.33 8.78
C LEU A 42 -2.05 -3.97 9.95
N THR A 43 -1.71 -5.25 9.82
CA THR A 43 -0.88 -5.95 10.80
C THR A 43 0.52 -5.33 10.89
N PHE A 44 1.15 -4.98 9.76
CA PHE A 44 2.44 -4.28 9.74
C PHE A 44 2.36 -2.90 10.43
N LEU A 45 1.24 -2.18 10.30
CA LEU A 45 0.98 -0.91 10.98
C LEU A 45 0.62 -1.08 12.47
N GLY A 46 0.68 -2.31 13.01
CA GLY A 46 0.42 -2.61 14.42
C GLY A 46 -1.06 -2.76 14.77
N VAL A 47 -1.96 -2.88 13.80
CA VAL A 47 -3.38 -3.18 14.06
C VAL A 47 -3.54 -4.67 14.35
N GLY A 48 -4.25 -5.00 15.42
CA GLY A 48 -4.56 -6.40 15.75
C GLY A 48 -5.32 -7.14 14.64
N PRO A 49 -5.33 -8.48 14.66
CA PRO A 49 -6.01 -9.29 13.63
C PRO A 49 -7.54 -9.37 13.82
N GLY A 50 -8.08 -8.88 14.94
CA GLY A 50 -9.51 -8.95 15.25
C GLY A 50 -10.36 -8.08 14.33
N GLU A 51 -11.61 -8.50 14.06
CA GLU A 51 -12.51 -7.74 13.18
C GLU A 51 -12.96 -6.41 13.79
N ASP A 52 -13.05 -6.34 15.12
CA ASP A 52 -13.45 -5.14 15.88
C ASP A 52 -12.28 -4.18 16.14
N GLU A 53 -11.07 -4.54 15.71
CA GLU A 53 -9.87 -3.70 15.89
C GLU A 53 -10.02 -2.36 15.17
N GLY A 54 -9.77 -1.28 15.90
CA GLY A 54 -9.86 0.07 15.37
C GLY A 54 -8.70 0.37 14.40
N VAL A 55 -9.02 0.72 13.16
CA VAL A 55 -8.01 1.08 12.14
C VAL A 55 -7.80 2.58 12.00
N GLY A 56 -8.66 3.40 12.62
CA GLY A 56 -8.67 4.87 12.47
C GLY A 56 -7.31 5.53 12.67
N PRO A 57 -6.59 5.25 13.78
CA PRO A 57 -5.25 5.81 14.02
C PRO A 57 -4.26 5.43 12.92
N ALA A 58 -4.20 4.14 12.56
CA ALA A 58 -3.29 3.63 11.52
C ALA A 58 -3.55 4.27 10.15
N LEU A 59 -4.82 4.45 9.76
CA LEU A 59 -5.17 5.13 8.51
C LEU A 59 -4.87 6.63 8.55
N SER A 60 -5.06 7.27 9.71
CA SER A 60 -4.83 8.72 9.85
C SER A 60 -3.34 9.08 9.82
N SER A 61 -2.48 8.20 10.32
CA SER A 61 -1.02 8.37 10.28
C SER A 61 -0.37 7.77 9.03
N LEU A 62 -1.11 6.98 8.24
CA LEU A 62 -0.55 6.28 7.08
C LEU A 62 0.10 7.25 6.11
N ASP A 63 1.39 7.08 5.87
CA ASP A 63 2.14 7.90 4.94
C ASP A 63 2.88 7.08 3.87
N LEU A 64 3.66 7.77 3.05
CA LEU A 64 4.44 7.15 1.98
C LEU A 64 5.64 6.35 2.52
N ALA A 65 6.20 6.74 3.68
CA ALA A 65 7.31 6.04 4.31
C ALA A 65 6.85 4.69 4.85
N ASP A 66 5.67 4.61 5.46
CA ASP A 66 5.07 3.35 5.92
C ASP A 66 4.88 2.35 4.77
N LEU A 67 4.33 2.81 3.64
CA LEU A 67 4.14 1.97 2.46
C LEU A 67 5.47 1.46 1.89
N ARG A 68 6.51 2.29 1.90
CA ARG A 68 7.85 1.90 1.45
C ARG A 68 8.50 0.92 2.43
N ALA A 69 8.38 1.17 3.72
CA ALA A 69 8.90 0.32 4.78
C ALA A 69 8.29 -1.09 4.69
N TRP A 70 6.98 -1.19 4.51
CA TRP A 70 6.30 -2.48 4.34
C TRP A 70 6.77 -3.23 3.09
N LEU A 71 6.87 -2.54 1.93
CA LEU A 71 7.37 -3.19 0.72
C LEU A 71 8.83 -3.63 0.86
N ALA A 72 9.67 -2.83 1.52
CA ALA A 72 11.06 -3.15 1.80
C ALA A 72 11.20 -4.37 2.74
N ASP A 73 10.40 -4.44 3.80
CA ASP A 73 10.33 -5.58 4.72
C ASP A 73 9.96 -6.88 3.99
N LEU A 74 8.95 -6.82 3.12
CA LEU A 74 8.55 -7.96 2.30
C LEU A 74 9.66 -8.41 1.34
N SER A 75 10.38 -7.46 0.76
CA SER A 75 11.53 -7.75 -0.12
C SER A 75 12.67 -8.40 0.66
N ALA A 76 13.00 -7.85 1.83
CA ALA A 76 14.05 -8.39 2.71
C ALA A 76 13.69 -9.80 3.23
N SER A 77 12.40 -10.07 3.40
CA SER A 77 11.86 -11.39 3.76
C SER A 77 11.82 -12.39 2.59
N GLY A 78 12.37 -12.04 1.41
CA GLY A 78 12.52 -12.95 0.29
C GLY A 78 11.26 -13.17 -0.55
N HIS A 79 10.24 -12.30 -0.44
CA HIS A 79 9.04 -12.44 -1.25
C HIS A 79 9.35 -12.28 -2.75
N ALA A 80 8.71 -13.10 -3.58
CA ALA A 80 8.88 -13.03 -5.02
C ALA A 80 8.52 -11.63 -5.57
N ARG A 81 9.27 -11.15 -6.57
CA ARG A 81 9.03 -9.86 -7.24
C ARG A 81 7.59 -9.69 -7.73
N ALA A 82 6.97 -10.77 -8.22
CA ALA A 82 5.58 -10.77 -8.64
C ALA A 82 4.60 -10.45 -7.48
N THR A 83 4.88 -10.94 -6.27
CA THR A 83 4.10 -10.64 -5.06
C THR A 83 4.23 -9.17 -4.68
N LEU A 84 5.44 -8.62 -4.73
CA LEU A 84 5.71 -7.21 -4.43
C LEU A 84 5.01 -6.28 -5.43
N ALA A 85 5.03 -6.62 -6.72
CA ALA A 85 4.31 -5.89 -7.76
C ALA A 85 2.79 -5.92 -7.56
N ARG A 86 2.23 -7.08 -7.16
CA ARG A 86 0.81 -7.21 -6.82
C ARG A 86 0.45 -6.35 -5.61
N ARG A 87 1.20 -6.44 -4.52
CA ARG A 87 0.99 -5.65 -3.30
C ARG A 87 1.07 -4.16 -3.59
N GLY A 88 2.07 -3.70 -4.35
CA GLY A 88 2.14 -2.32 -4.82
C GLY A 88 0.93 -1.88 -5.65
N SER A 89 0.29 -2.79 -6.39
CA SER A 89 -0.97 -2.53 -7.10
C SER A 89 -2.17 -2.44 -6.16
N ALA A 90 -2.22 -3.31 -5.15
CA ALA A 90 -3.24 -3.27 -4.10
C ALA A 90 -3.17 -1.96 -3.31
N LEU A 91 -1.98 -1.54 -2.87
CA LEU A 91 -1.75 -0.28 -2.15
C LEU A 91 -2.26 0.94 -2.91
N ARG A 92 -1.94 1.04 -4.21
CA ARG A 92 -2.41 2.13 -5.07
C ARG A 92 -3.92 2.16 -5.17
N SER A 93 -4.52 1.00 -5.43
CA SER A 93 -5.96 0.87 -5.53
C SER A 93 -6.64 1.26 -4.21
N PHE A 94 -6.11 0.77 -3.08
CA PHE A 94 -6.62 1.03 -1.74
C PHE A 94 -6.49 2.50 -1.36
N SER A 95 -5.32 3.11 -1.52
CA SER A 95 -5.09 4.51 -1.13
C SER A 95 -5.98 5.48 -1.90
N THR A 96 -6.10 5.31 -3.22
CA THR A 96 -7.02 6.11 -4.04
C THR A 96 -8.48 5.97 -3.57
N TRP A 97 -8.93 4.75 -3.27
CA TRP A 97 -10.29 4.54 -2.77
C TRP A 97 -10.49 5.11 -1.37
N ALA A 98 -9.59 4.81 -0.45
CA ALA A 98 -9.68 5.23 0.95
C ALA A 98 -9.67 6.76 1.05
N TRP A 99 -8.85 7.45 0.25
CA TRP A 99 -8.91 8.91 0.10
C TRP A 99 -10.27 9.39 -0.41
N ARG A 100 -10.82 8.77 -1.47
CA ARG A 100 -12.15 9.12 -2.00
C ARG A 100 -13.30 8.85 -1.02
N GLN A 101 -13.13 7.90 -0.10
CA GLN A 101 -14.08 7.62 0.98
C GLN A 101 -13.88 8.54 2.19
N GLY A 102 -12.87 9.42 2.18
CA GLY A 102 -12.54 10.29 3.31
C GLY A 102 -11.82 9.58 4.46
N LEU A 103 -11.34 8.36 4.24
CA LEU A 103 -10.61 7.54 5.23
C LEU A 103 -9.15 7.95 5.36
N LEU A 104 -8.56 8.45 4.26
CA LEU A 104 -7.23 9.04 4.22
C LEU A 104 -7.34 10.53 3.91
N ALA A 105 -6.47 11.34 4.50
CA ALA A 105 -6.40 12.77 4.21
C ALA A 105 -5.94 13.05 2.77
N SER A 106 -5.15 12.15 2.17
CA SER A 106 -4.67 12.24 0.78
C SER A 106 -4.39 10.86 0.19
N ASP A 107 -4.30 10.78 -1.14
CA ASP A 107 -3.82 9.58 -1.83
C ASP A 107 -2.28 9.49 -1.70
N VAL A 108 -1.82 8.80 -0.64
CA VAL A 108 -0.40 8.64 -0.33
C VAL A 108 0.31 7.72 -1.32
N ALA A 109 -0.37 6.70 -1.83
CA ALA A 109 0.21 5.75 -2.78
C ALA A 109 0.37 6.34 -4.18
N ALA A 110 -0.36 7.40 -4.53
CA ALA A 110 -0.13 8.14 -5.78
C ALA A 110 1.30 8.67 -5.91
N ARG A 111 1.98 8.97 -4.78
CA ARG A 111 3.37 9.43 -4.75
C ARG A 111 4.40 8.32 -4.84
N LEU A 112 4.03 7.05 -4.66
CA LEU A 112 4.89 5.91 -5.04
C LEU A 112 5.25 5.97 -6.54
N ARG A 113 4.49 6.74 -7.34
CA ARG A 113 4.59 6.81 -8.79
C ARG A 113 5.63 7.79 -9.36
N THR A 114 6.51 8.41 -8.56
CA THR A 114 7.43 9.43 -9.13
C THR A 114 8.82 9.43 -8.51
N PRO A 115 9.84 9.13 -9.33
CA PRO A 115 10.90 10.07 -9.66
C PRO A 115 10.65 10.60 -11.08
N ARG A 116 10.52 11.92 -11.24
CA ARG A 116 10.49 12.54 -12.57
C ARG A 116 11.93 12.65 -13.06
N ALA A 117 12.29 11.91 -14.10
CA ALA A 117 13.01 12.46 -15.25
C ALA A 117 12.96 11.47 -16.42
N ASP A 118 12.28 11.93 -17.45
CA ASP A 118 12.36 11.58 -18.86
C ASP A 118 11.83 10.22 -19.40
N ASN A 119 10.81 10.42 -20.23
CA ASN A 119 10.48 9.72 -21.47
C ASN A 119 9.92 8.27 -21.44
N ARG A 120 8.69 8.19 -21.97
CA ARG A 120 7.88 7.01 -22.40
C ARG A 120 7.09 6.28 -21.31
N LEU A 121 5.83 6.68 -21.19
CA LEU A 121 4.70 5.81 -20.84
C LEU A 121 4.24 5.08 -22.13
N PRO A 122 3.61 3.88 -22.14
CA PRO A 122 2.53 3.51 -21.19
C PRO A 122 2.31 2.01 -20.86
N THR A 123 1.36 1.80 -19.94
CA THR A 123 0.56 0.58 -19.66
C THR A 123 1.20 -0.45 -18.73
N VAL A 124 0.57 -0.60 -17.56
CA VAL A 124 0.98 -1.43 -16.41
C VAL A 124 2.24 -0.86 -15.75
N LEU A 125 2.19 -0.63 -14.44
CA LEU A 125 3.42 -0.55 -13.65
C LEU A 125 4.09 -1.91 -13.80
N SER A 126 5.00 -1.98 -14.77
CA SER A 126 5.68 -3.19 -15.18
C SER A 126 6.42 -3.73 -13.98
N GLN A 127 6.43 -5.05 -13.91
CA GLN A 127 7.02 -5.95 -12.91
C GLN A 127 8.41 -5.54 -12.40
N GLU A 128 9.10 -4.65 -13.12
CA GLU A 128 10.42 -4.08 -12.83
C GLU A 128 10.38 -2.81 -11.96
N GLN A 129 9.34 -1.96 -12.03
CA GLN A 129 9.29 -0.73 -11.23
C GLN A 129 9.04 -0.97 -9.74
N ALA A 130 8.37 -2.07 -9.39
CA ALA A 130 8.30 -2.54 -8.00
C ALA A 130 9.68 -2.97 -7.48
N THR A 131 10.52 -3.54 -8.34
CA THR A 131 11.91 -3.89 -8.01
C THR A 131 12.80 -2.65 -7.92
N ALA A 132 12.67 -1.68 -8.84
CA ALA A 132 13.42 -0.43 -8.79
C ALA A 132 13.14 0.41 -7.53
N LEU A 133 11.91 0.36 -6.99
CA LEU A 133 11.55 1.03 -5.74
C LEU A 133 12.24 0.39 -4.52
N LEU A 134 12.51 -0.93 -4.58
CA LEU A 134 13.20 -1.69 -3.55
C LEU A 134 14.72 -1.55 -3.66
N ASP A 135 15.25 -1.51 -4.89
CA ASP A 135 16.67 -1.23 -5.14
C ASP A 135 17.05 0.19 -4.72
N ALA A 136 16.19 1.19 -4.93
CA ALA A 136 16.43 2.55 -4.46
C ALA A 136 16.39 2.67 -2.92
N ALA A 137 15.57 1.87 -2.24
CA ALA A 137 15.53 1.80 -0.78
C ALA A 137 16.76 1.06 -0.20
N ALA A 138 17.27 0.04 -0.91
CA ALA A 138 18.52 -0.64 -0.54
C ALA A 138 19.75 0.25 -0.75
N GLN A 139 19.78 1.08 -1.81
CA GLN A 139 20.89 2.00 -2.08
C GLN A 139 20.87 3.27 -1.21
N GLY A 140 19.70 3.68 -0.70
CA GLY A 140 19.58 4.77 0.27
C GLY A 140 20.16 4.45 1.67
N VAL A 141 20.48 3.19 1.96
CA VAL A 141 21.15 2.79 3.20
C VAL A 141 22.69 2.87 3.08
N GLN A 142 23.25 2.95 1.87
CA GLN A 142 24.71 3.00 1.67
C GLN A 142 25.31 4.41 1.56
N GLU A 143 24.52 5.46 1.28
CA GLU A 143 25.04 6.84 1.21
C GLU A 143 25.08 7.57 2.57
N ALA A 144 24.48 7.01 3.62
CA ALA A 144 24.48 7.63 4.95
C ALA A 144 25.74 7.35 5.80
N GLN A 145 26.81 6.76 5.24
CA GLN A 145 28.03 6.42 6.00
C GLN A 145 29.35 6.96 5.43
N THR A 146 29.37 7.65 4.28
CA THR A 146 30.63 8.11 3.64
C THR A 146 30.87 9.62 3.67
N ALA A 147 30.10 10.40 4.44
CA ALA A 147 30.39 11.82 4.61
C ALA A 147 30.05 12.32 6.01
N ARG A 148 30.98 12.12 6.95
CA ARG A 148 31.17 13.07 8.05
C ARG A 148 32.67 13.40 8.12
N PRO A 149 33.08 14.66 7.85
CA PRO A 149 34.46 15.11 8.08
C PRO A 149 34.79 15.15 9.57
#